data_AF-A0A4Y2MYY6-F1
#
_entry.id   AF-A0A4Y2MYY6-F1
#
_cell.length_a   1.000
_cell.length_b   1.000
_cell.length_c   1.000
_cell.angle_alpha   90.00
_cell.angle_beta   90.00
_cell.angle_gamma   90.00
#
_symmetry.space_group_name_H-M   'P 1'
#
loop_
_entity.id
_entity.type
_entity.pdbx_description
1 polymer ?
#
loop_
_entity_poly.entity_id
_entity_poly.type
_entity_poly.pdbx_seq_one_letter_code
_entity_poly.pdbx_strand_id
1 'polypeptide(L)'
;MAEVVIRKVDRFGLRDNIIGLSFDTTASNTGLIQGACTRIERKFGRTSLWLACCHHTHELILKGVFEECCGIPSSGPDIQIFQNFQSL
;
A
#
# COMPACT_ATOMS: atom_id res chain seq x y z
N MET A 1 8.91 -3.81 6.75
CA MET A 1 8.32 -2.45 6.79
C MET A 1 8.03 -1.97 8.22
N ALA A 2 7.10 -2.60 8.97
CA ALA A 2 6.67 -2.12 10.29
C ALA A 2 7.78 -1.77 11.29
N GLU A 3 8.81 -2.62 11.43
CA GLU A 3 9.91 -2.38 12.37
C GLU A 3 10.67 -1.09 12.09
N VAL A 4 10.87 -0.78 10.80
CA VAL A 4 11.54 0.46 10.38
C VAL A 4 10.68 1.66 10.76
N VAL A 5 9.36 1.58 10.53
CA VAL A 5 8.41 2.63 10.90
C VAL A 5 8.42 2.85 12.41
N ILE A 6 8.23 1.79 13.20
CA ILE A 6 8.26 1.82 14.67
C ILE A 6 9.53 2.50 15.17
N ARG A 7 10.70 2.05 14.71
CA ARG A 7 12.00 2.61 15.13
C ARG A 7 12.12 4.09 14.80
N LYS A 8 11.59 4.54 13.66
CA LYS A 8 11.61 5.95 13.26
C LYS A 8 10.66 6.76 14.13
N VAL A 9 9.44 6.29 14.35
CA VAL A 9 8.46 6.95 15.22
C VAL A 9 9.01 7.13 16.64
N ASP A 10 9.60 6.07 17.21
CA ASP A 10 10.22 6.12 18.54
C ASP A 10 11.40 7.10 18.57
N ARG A 11 12.28 7.07 17.54
CA ARG A 11 13.41 7.99 17.43
C ARG A 11 12.98 9.46 17.42
N PHE A 12 11.85 9.77 16.80
CA PHE A 12 11.33 11.15 16.73
C PHE A 12 10.39 11.50 17.90
N GLY A 13 10.12 10.57 18.83
CA GLY A 13 9.21 10.82 19.95
C GLY A 13 7.76 11.08 19.53
N LEU A 14 7.34 10.55 18.37
CA LEU A 14 6.03 10.84 17.78
C LEU A 14 4.95 9.83 18.15
N ARG A 15 5.26 8.87 19.03
CA ARG A 15 4.41 7.71 19.31
C ARG A 15 2.99 8.10 19.72
N ASP A 16 2.82 9.16 20.50
CA ASP A 16 1.50 9.57 21.00
C ASP A 16 0.77 10.52 20.05
N ASN A 17 1.45 11.01 19.01
CA ASN A 17 0.91 12.01 18.08
C ASN A 17 0.35 11.39 16.79
N ILE A 18 0.67 10.14 16.48
CA ILE A 18 0.24 9.49 15.24
C ILE A 18 -1.19 8.98 15.36
N ILE A 19 -2.16 9.64 14.76
CA ILE A 19 -3.56 9.22 14.85
C ILE A 19 -3.98 8.23 13.74
N GLY A 20 -3.20 8.10 12.68
CA GLY A 20 -3.54 7.26 11.52
C GLY A 20 -2.34 6.77 10.73
N LEU A 21 -2.58 5.73 9.93
CA LEU A 21 -1.62 5.08 9.05
C LEU A 21 -2.18 5.09 7.62
N SER A 22 -1.41 5.60 6.66
CA SER A 22 -1.74 5.46 5.24
C SER A 22 -0.86 4.39 4.59
N PHE A 23 -1.47 3.54 3.75
CA PHE A 23 -0.82 2.35 3.21
C PHE A 23 -1.48 1.87 1.91
N ASP A 24 -0.72 1.19 1.05
CA ASP A 24 -1.29 0.38 -0.04
C ASP A 24 -1.99 -0.86 0.53
N THR A 25 -3.03 -1.33 -0.16
CA THR A 25 -3.92 -2.40 0.35
C THR A 25 -3.34 -3.81 0.22
N THR A 26 -2.02 -3.96 0.00
CA THR A 26 -1.40 -5.29 -0.05
C THR A 26 -1.51 -5.99 1.29
N ALA A 27 -1.58 -7.33 1.26
CA ALA A 27 -1.61 -8.16 2.47
C ALA A 27 -0.39 -7.93 3.39
N SER A 28 0.73 -7.46 2.82
CA SER A 28 1.93 -7.11 3.59
C SER A 28 1.70 -5.94 4.57
N ASN A 29 0.72 -5.07 4.29
CA ASN A 29 0.34 -3.96 5.16
C ASN A 29 -0.91 -4.27 6.00
N THR A 30 -1.90 -4.95 5.42
CA THR A 30 -3.24 -5.16 6.01
C THR A 30 -3.42 -6.51 6.72
N GLY A 31 -2.47 -7.44 6.58
CA GLY A 31 -2.60 -8.79 7.11
C GLY A 31 -2.77 -8.86 8.63
N LEU A 32 -3.73 -9.65 9.11
CA LEU A 32 -4.11 -9.73 10.52
C LEU A 32 -2.94 -10.09 11.46
N ILE A 33 -2.00 -10.94 11.02
CA ILE A 33 -0.92 -11.42 11.89
C ILE A 33 0.38 -10.66 11.62
N GLN A 34 0.77 -10.56 10.35
CA GLN A 34 2.07 -10.05 9.91
C GLN A 34 1.99 -8.71 9.16
N GLY A 35 0.78 -8.18 8.96
CA GLY A 35 0.56 -6.91 8.29
C GLY A 35 1.23 -5.76 9.03
N ALA A 36 1.82 -4.84 8.27
CA ALA A 36 2.57 -3.74 8.85
C ALA A 36 1.72 -2.90 9.82
N CYS A 37 0.48 -2.57 9.45
CA CYS A 37 -0.43 -1.78 10.28
C CYS A 37 -0.74 -2.48 11.60
N THR A 38 -1.07 -3.78 11.54
CA THR A 38 -1.33 -4.58 12.74
C THR A 38 -0.12 -4.68 13.67
N ARG A 39 1.08 -4.83 13.10
CA ARG A 39 2.33 -4.88 13.91
C ARG A 39 2.62 -3.54 14.58
N ILE A 40 2.36 -2.42 13.89
CA ILE A 40 2.52 -1.07 14.44
C ILE A 40 1.55 -0.85 15.61
N GLU A 41 0.27 -1.17 15.43
CA GLU A 41 -0.74 -1.02 16.49
C GLU A 41 -0.45 -1.89 17.71
N ARG A 42 -0.04 -3.16 17.52
CA ARG A 42 0.38 -4.03 18.63
C ARG A 42 1.55 -3.45 19.40
N LYS A 43 2.54 -2.89 18.69
CA LYS A 43 3.71 -2.28 19.33
C LYS A 43 3.34 -1.01 20.09
N PHE A 44 2.45 -0.20 19.53
CA PHE A 44 2.03 1.05 20.16
C PHE A 44 0.97 0.85 21.24
N GLY A 45 0.28 -0.29 21.26
CA GLY A 45 -0.73 -0.63 22.25
C GLY A 45 -2.06 0.10 22.04
N ARG A 46 -2.34 0.55 20.81
CA ARG A 46 -3.56 1.29 20.47
C ARG A 46 -3.94 1.12 19.01
N THR A 47 -5.22 1.32 18.72
CA THR A 47 -5.74 1.38 17.35
C THR A 47 -5.39 2.74 16.71
N SER A 48 -5.31 2.75 15.39
CA SER A 48 -5.06 3.93 14.56
C SER A 48 -6.12 4.00 13.45
N LEU A 49 -6.35 5.18 12.90
CA LEU A 49 -7.17 5.34 11.70
C LEU A 49 -6.44 4.74 10.49
N TRP A 50 -7.03 3.73 9.86
CA TRP A 50 -6.46 3.09 8.68
C TRP A 50 -6.92 3.80 7.41
N LEU A 51 -5.97 4.40 6.69
CA LEU A 51 -6.20 5.20 5.48
C LEU A 51 -5.65 4.44 4.26
N ALA A 52 -6.43 3.48 3.77
CA ALA A 52 -6.13 2.76 2.55
C ALA A 52 -5.94 3.75 1.38
N CYS A 53 -4.85 3.58 0.63
CA CYS A 53 -4.49 4.49 -0.46
C CYS A 53 -5.50 4.37 -1.62
N CYS A 54 -6.27 5.43 -1.85
CA CYS A 54 -7.24 5.48 -2.94
C CYS A 54 -6.57 5.27 -4.30
N HIS A 55 -5.36 5.81 -4.52
CA HIS A 55 -4.64 5.59 -5.78
C HIS A 55 -4.43 4.10 -6.03
N HIS A 56 -3.95 3.35 -5.04
CA HIS A 56 -3.74 1.91 -5.21
C HIS A 56 -5.05 1.15 -5.49
N THR A 57 -6.17 1.56 -4.88
CA THR A 57 -7.48 0.97 -5.20
C THR A 57 -7.87 1.22 -6.66
N HIS A 58 -7.68 2.44 -7.17
CA HIS A 58 -7.98 2.75 -8.57
C HIS A 58 -7.05 1.99 -9.53
N GLU A 59 -5.77 1.86 -9.19
CA GLU A 59 -4.79 1.08 -9.95
C GLU A 59 -5.26 -0.38 -10.09
N LEU A 60 -5.73 -1.01 -9.00
CA LEU A 60 -6.23 -2.39 -9.03
C LEU A 60 -7.47 -2.55 -9.90
N ILE A 61 -8.41 -1.59 -9.85
CA ILE A 61 -9.62 -1.61 -10.69
C ILE A 61 -9.22 -1.48 -12.17
N LEU A 62 -8.38 -0.50 -12.49
CA LEU A 62 -7.91 -0.27 -13.86
C LEU A 62 -7.14 -1.47 -14.39
N LYS A 63 -6.29 -2.08 -13.55
CA LYS A 63 -5.60 -3.33 -13.88
C LYS A 63 -6.59 -4.44 -14.23
N GLY A 64 -7.61 -4.68 -13.40
CA GLY A 64 -8.60 -5.72 -13.68
C GLY A 64 -9.39 -5.47 -14.96
N VAL A 65 -9.81 -4.23 -15.21
CA VAL A 65 -10.48 -3.84 -16.46
C VAL A 65 -9.56 -4.07 -17.67
N PHE A 66 -8.29 -3.68 -17.56
CA PHE A 66 -7.33 -3.89 -18.63
C PHE A 66 -7.13 -5.37 -18.94
N GLU A 67 -6.93 -6.20 -17.91
CA GLU A 67 -6.73 -7.65 -18.07
C GLU A 67 -7.93 -8.31 -18.75
N GLU A 68 -9.14 -7.88 -18.41
CA GLU A 68 -10.37 -8.39 -19.03
C GLU A 68 -10.55 -7.90 -20.47
N CYS A 69 -10.32 -6.62 -20.74
CA CYS A 69 -10.50 -6.07 -22.08
C CYS A 69 -9.41 -6.50 -23.07
N CYS A 70 -8.17 -6.70 -22.60
CA CYS A 70 -7.02 -6.99 -23.45
C CYS A 70 -6.61 -8.47 -23.43
N GLY A 71 -7.15 -9.28 -22.51
CA GLY A 71 -6.85 -10.71 -22.40
C GLY A 71 -5.40 -11.02 -22.03
N ILE A 72 -4.64 -10.03 -21.56
CA ILE A 72 -3.25 -10.17 -21.13
C ILE A 72 -3.05 -9.55 -19.75
N PRO A 73 -2.27 -10.18 -18.85
CA PRO A 73 -1.95 -9.61 -17.55
C PRO A 73 -1.27 -8.25 -17.68
N SER A 74 -1.62 -7.31 -16.80
CA SER A 74 -0.89 -6.05 -16.72
C SER A 74 0.49 -6.29 -16.11
N SER A 75 1.46 -6.63 -16.97
CA SER A 75 2.80 -7.09 -16.61
C SER A 75 3.84 -5.96 -16.62
N GLY A 76 3.47 -4.79 -16.11
CA GLY A 76 4.37 -3.64 -16.04
C GLY A 76 4.55 -2.91 -17.39
N PRO A 77 5.65 -2.13 -17.56
CA PRO A 77 5.81 -1.20 -18.67
C PRO A 77 6.01 -1.86 -20.04
N ASP A 78 6.23 -3.18 -20.07
CA ASP A 78 6.55 -3.93 -21.28
C ASP A 78 5.34 -4.21 -22.17
N ILE A 79 4.13 -3.80 -21.76
CA ILE A 79 2.93 -3.94 -22.57
C ILE A 79 2.94 -2.89 -23.69
N GLN A 80 2.60 -3.32 -24.91
CA GLN A 80 2.63 -2.49 -26.11
C GLN A 80 1.90 -1.14 -25.95
N ILE A 81 0.77 -1.11 -25.23
CA ILE A 81 0.04 0.14 -24.98
C ILE A 81 0.87 1.16 -24.20
N PHE A 82 1.63 0.71 -23.19
CA PHE A 82 2.48 1.60 -22.39
C PHE A 82 3.72 2.02 -23.16
N GLN A 83 4.29 1.13 -23.97
CA GLN A 83 5.38 1.48 -24.89
C GLN A 83 4.95 2.54 -25.91
N ASN A 84 3.72 2.47 -26.41
CA ASN A 84 3.18 3.47 -27.34
C ASN A 84 2.98 4.85 -26.67
N PHE A 85 2.68 4.91 -25.37
CA PHE A 85 2.61 6.17 -24.63
C PHE A 85 3.99 6.78 -24.35
N GLN A 86 5.05 5.97 -24.32
CA GLN A 86 6.43 6.47 -24.13
C GLN A 86 7.04 7.05 -25.41
N SER A 87 6.52 6.69 -26.58
CA SER A 87 6.97 7.20 -27.88
C SER A 87 6.22 8.45 -28.36
N LEU A 88 5.22 8.91 -27.60
CA LEU A 88 4.55 10.21 -27.72
C LEU A 88 5.31 11.28 -26.94
#